data_AF-A0A651GFN8-F1
#
_entry.id   AF-A0A651GFN8-F1
#
_cell.length_a   1.000
_cell.length_b   1.000
_cell.length_c   1.000
_cell.angle_alpha   90.00
_cell.angle_beta   90.00
_cell.angle_gamma   90.00
#
_symmetry.space_group_name_H-M   'P 1'
#
loop_
_entity.id
_entity.type
_entity.pdbx_description
1 polymer ?
#
loop_
_entity_poly.entity_id
_entity_poly.type
_entity_poly.pdbx_seq_one_letter_code
_entity_poly.pdbx_strand_id
1 'polypeptide(L)'
;MRLLLGLCLAAIAATLIAEERPLRIEQDLAQGDLLLIEDGAPLPAAIIQRSERKFTRQAYGPSFEGVGLHVAGGHHYHFTGLLQAADDDACTVLGVHGQGTVLDFAGRWHSDGIYNFPHLILRDGGHLRLSESATVDLVMERDFFTRQLWVWGDGSGIIELDEGFRADHSQATAVPVALGTIRLGGATLITHHSRSLPSHTRPDGRGGHYQNGHVVFERIPGNRWIVNSHNQVYRAQIDVDTDAVIETHADLTHAGQRMQALPLPAGVHFTSSGAFRTTSPNVTITKTGPAMLALDGEQSYRPGASLVIDEGLLRMATDPGLGRAANDAGPHLLLRITQEGRFHASAPSLQLRSIHLADSAHMWLDNRSTLTVSEGLRVDTKATLHLAGTVNGSLHIEGTLAIDRRSGSAQIHDALQLDGTLDLRTGRQSSPLLSLHAGLSLGPQAKLRIRIPESSRDHPAKGSVLIAANSAPHALAAWSGSIACSDDRWLLDIDIREGNLVLADFTELAPNQD
;
A
#
# COMPACT_ATOMS: atom_id res chain seq x y z
N MET A 1 52.68 62.79 -7.92
CA MET A 1 52.99 61.36 -8.10
C MET A 1 52.24 60.48 -7.08
N ARG A 2 50.92 60.66 -6.93
CA ARG A 2 50.03 59.87 -6.05
C ARG A 2 48.67 59.52 -6.70
N LEU A 3 48.57 59.68 -8.02
CA LEU A 3 47.32 59.47 -8.77
C LEU A 3 47.41 58.37 -9.85
N LEU A 4 48.51 57.61 -9.89
CA LEU A 4 48.74 56.54 -10.88
C LEU A 4 48.77 55.12 -10.28
N LEU A 5 48.56 54.98 -8.97
CA LEU A 5 48.43 53.67 -8.32
C LEU A 5 46.97 53.20 -8.17
N GLY A 6 45.98 54.08 -8.37
CA GLY A 6 44.56 53.75 -8.21
C GLY A 6 43.90 53.09 -9.42
N LEU A 7 44.49 53.19 -10.62
CA LEU A 7 43.93 52.63 -11.85
C LEU A 7 44.48 51.24 -12.22
N CYS A 8 45.65 50.86 -11.70
CA CYS A 8 46.18 49.49 -11.91
C CYS A 8 45.59 48.45 -10.95
N LEU A 9 45.14 48.83 -9.74
CA LEU A 9 44.47 47.87 -8.84
C LEU A 9 43.01 47.60 -9.24
N ALA A 10 42.31 48.57 -9.83
CA ALA A 10 40.97 48.33 -10.39
C ALA A 10 41.04 47.47 -11.68
N ALA A 11 42.10 47.60 -12.47
CA ALA A 11 42.30 46.76 -13.67
C ALA A 11 42.73 45.32 -13.32
N ILE A 12 43.46 45.09 -12.23
CA ILE A 12 43.84 43.75 -11.74
C ILE A 12 42.70 43.08 -10.97
N ALA A 13 41.88 43.85 -10.22
CA ALA A 13 40.64 43.32 -9.64
C ALA A 13 39.58 42.96 -10.71
N ALA A 14 39.58 43.65 -11.86
CA ALA A 14 38.71 43.34 -12.99
C ALA A 14 39.24 42.21 -13.90
N THR A 15 40.53 41.85 -13.83
CA THR A 15 41.09 40.66 -14.51
C THR A 15 41.21 39.43 -13.61
N LEU A 16 40.96 39.59 -12.31
CA LEU A 16 40.61 38.53 -11.37
C LEU A 16 39.09 38.33 -11.25
N ILE A 17 38.33 38.76 -12.26
CA ILE A 17 37.19 37.95 -12.74
C ILE A 17 37.83 36.74 -13.43
N ALA A 18 38.57 35.95 -12.64
CA ALA A 18 38.96 34.61 -13.03
C ALA A 18 37.66 33.91 -13.36
N GLU A 19 37.61 33.25 -14.52
CA GLU A 19 36.54 32.30 -14.83
C GLU A 19 36.31 31.47 -13.57
N GLU A 20 35.25 31.76 -12.82
CA GLU A 20 34.86 30.99 -11.64
C GLU A 20 34.43 29.64 -12.21
N ARG A 21 35.42 28.79 -12.45
CA ARG A 21 35.17 27.45 -12.95
C ARG A 21 34.36 26.79 -11.85
N PRO A 22 33.16 26.29 -12.18
CA PRO A 22 32.32 25.62 -11.21
C PRO A 22 33.15 24.59 -10.44
N LEU A 23 33.16 24.68 -9.10
CA LEU A 23 33.98 23.81 -8.25
C LEU A 23 33.60 22.36 -8.52
N ARG A 24 34.55 21.58 -9.04
CA ARG A 24 34.44 20.14 -9.27
C ARG A 24 35.29 19.40 -8.25
N ILE A 25 34.68 18.47 -7.54
CA ILE A 25 35.32 17.60 -6.55
C ILE A 25 35.32 16.17 -7.09
N GLU A 26 36.46 15.49 -6.99
CA GLU A 26 36.55 14.05 -7.21
C GLU A 26 36.80 13.39 -5.85
N GLN A 27 36.05 12.33 -5.54
CA GLN A 27 36.17 11.56 -4.30
C GLN A 27 36.51 10.11 -4.62
N ASP A 28 37.45 9.52 -3.90
CA ASP A 28 37.72 8.09 -3.89
C ASP A 28 37.13 7.46 -2.61
N LEU A 29 35.95 6.87 -2.73
CA LEU A 29 35.23 6.24 -1.62
C LEU A 29 35.95 4.99 -1.07
N ALA A 30 36.92 4.43 -1.81
CA ALA A 30 37.75 3.33 -1.30
C ALA A 30 38.84 3.84 -0.34
N GLN A 31 39.25 5.10 -0.47
CA GLN A 31 40.21 5.76 0.42
C GLN A 31 39.56 6.39 1.65
N GLY A 32 38.22 6.36 1.73
CA GLY A 32 37.49 6.99 2.84
C GLY A 32 37.16 8.47 2.60
N ASP A 33 37.20 8.94 1.36
CA ASP A 33 36.95 10.35 1.06
C ASP A 33 35.52 10.76 1.46
N LEU A 34 35.44 11.74 2.35
CA LEU A 34 34.21 12.36 2.85
C LEU A 34 34.21 13.85 2.56
N LEU A 35 33.13 14.33 1.96
CA LEU A 35 32.82 15.75 1.83
C LEU A 35 31.60 16.03 2.72
N LEU A 36 31.86 16.59 3.89
CA LEU A 36 30.83 17.03 4.82
C LEU A 36 30.56 18.52 4.62
N ILE A 37 29.30 18.85 4.31
CA ILE A 37 28.80 20.22 4.15
C ILE A 37 27.92 20.55 5.37
N GLU A 38 28.36 21.52 6.15
CA GLU A 38 27.71 21.98 7.38
C GLU A 38 27.59 23.51 7.37
N ASP A 39 26.82 24.04 8.32
CA ASP A 39 26.70 25.48 8.60
C ASP A 39 26.34 26.34 7.37
N GLY A 40 25.56 25.78 6.43
CA GLY A 40 25.13 26.47 5.21
C GLY A 40 26.25 26.69 4.19
N ALA A 41 27.36 25.95 4.29
CA ALA A 41 28.44 26.01 3.31
C ALA A 41 27.92 25.71 1.88
N PRO A 42 28.46 26.38 0.85
CA PRO A 42 28.01 26.18 -0.51
C PRO A 42 28.35 24.78 -1.01
N LEU A 43 27.43 24.18 -1.75
CA LEU A 43 27.66 22.90 -2.41
C LEU A 43 28.51 23.10 -3.69
N PRO A 44 29.40 22.15 -4.03
CA PRO A 44 30.15 22.18 -5.28
C PRO A 44 29.21 22.04 -6.49
N ALA A 45 29.66 22.46 -7.66
CA ALA A 45 28.87 22.33 -8.89
C ALA A 45 28.90 20.90 -9.47
N ALA A 46 29.95 20.13 -9.17
CA ALA A 46 30.05 18.74 -9.58
C ALA A 46 30.82 17.91 -8.55
N ILE A 47 30.34 16.69 -8.31
CA ILE A 47 30.94 15.68 -7.45
C ILE A 47 31.01 14.37 -8.23
N ILE A 48 32.23 13.90 -8.47
CA ILE A 48 32.50 12.64 -9.17
C ILE A 48 33.04 11.64 -8.17
N GLN A 49 32.30 10.57 -7.90
CA GLN A 49 32.66 9.56 -6.91
C GLN A 49 33.20 8.32 -7.59
N ARG A 50 34.39 7.90 -7.20
CA ARG A 50 35.04 6.63 -7.54
C ARG A 50 34.87 5.68 -6.37
N SER A 51 34.72 4.40 -6.64
CA SER A 51 34.76 3.39 -5.58
C SER A 51 35.23 2.07 -6.15
N GLU A 52 35.91 1.26 -5.32
CA GLU A 52 35.96 -0.17 -5.62
C GLU A 52 34.54 -0.76 -5.59
N ARG A 53 34.35 -1.86 -6.31
CA ARG A 53 33.06 -2.56 -6.37
C ARG A 53 32.58 -2.92 -4.96
N LYS A 54 31.58 -2.19 -4.45
CA LYS A 54 30.92 -2.51 -3.18
C LYS A 54 29.82 -3.55 -3.44
N PHE A 55 29.94 -4.72 -2.81
CA PHE A 55 28.91 -5.76 -2.94
C PHE A 55 27.64 -5.38 -2.16
N THR A 56 26.47 -5.68 -2.72
CA THR A 56 25.12 -5.52 -2.12
C THR A 56 24.93 -6.14 -0.74
N ARG A 57 25.84 -7.04 -0.31
CA ARG A 57 25.80 -7.63 1.03
C ARG A 57 25.94 -6.60 2.14
N GLN A 58 26.58 -5.46 1.87
CA GLN A 58 26.73 -4.36 2.82
C GLN A 58 25.82 -3.17 2.53
N ALA A 59 24.75 -3.33 1.73
CA ALA A 59 23.95 -2.20 1.24
C ALA A 59 23.34 -1.28 2.33
N TYR A 60 23.30 -1.76 3.58
CA TYR A 60 22.97 -1.00 4.77
C TYR A 60 24.11 -1.17 5.78
N GLY A 61 24.77 -0.08 6.16
CA GLY A 61 25.80 -0.18 7.18
C GLY A 61 26.69 1.06 7.35
N PRO A 62 27.26 1.23 8.55
CA PRO A 62 27.96 2.45 8.99
C PRO A 62 29.20 2.80 8.17
N SER A 63 29.71 1.89 7.34
CA SER A 63 30.79 2.19 6.40
C SER A 63 30.41 3.27 5.37
N PHE A 64 29.12 3.54 5.16
CA PHE A 64 28.67 4.63 4.30
C PHE A 64 28.54 5.99 4.99
N GLU A 65 28.61 6.05 6.33
CA GLU A 65 28.54 7.33 7.05
C GLU A 65 29.83 8.14 6.93
N GLY A 66 30.95 7.45 6.70
CA GLY A 66 32.28 8.05 6.62
C GLY A 66 32.77 8.33 5.20
N VAL A 67 31.93 8.26 4.16
CA VAL A 67 32.36 8.45 2.76
C VAL A 67 31.30 9.15 1.92
N GLY A 68 31.72 9.86 0.86
CA GLY A 68 30.80 10.46 -0.12
C GLY A 68 30.42 11.90 0.21
N LEU A 69 29.29 12.37 -0.32
CA LEU A 69 28.76 13.71 -0.03
C LEU A 69 27.78 13.60 1.14
N HIS A 70 28.01 14.35 2.21
CA HIS A 70 27.14 14.41 3.36
C HIS A 70 26.75 15.87 3.62
N VAL A 71 25.48 16.13 3.88
CA VAL A 71 25.00 17.44 4.33
C VAL A 71 24.39 17.31 5.73
N ALA A 72 24.70 18.25 6.61
CA ALA A 72 24.25 18.26 8.00
C ALA A 72 24.12 19.69 8.56
N GLY A 73 23.79 19.82 9.84
CA GLY A 73 23.79 21.09 10.57
C GLY A 73 22.45 21.81 10.71
N GLY A 74 21.32 21.18 10.36
CA GLY A 74 19.99 21.76 10.58
C GLY A 74 19.65 22.90 9.62
N HIS A 75 20.24 22.90 8.42
CA HIS A 75 20.07 23.92 7.39
C HIS A 75 19.34 23.40 6.16
N HIS A 76 18.78 24.32 5.39
CA HIS A 76 18.21 24.04 4.08
C HIS A 76 19.24 24.31 2.99
N TYR A 77 19.69 23.24 2.33
CA TYR A 77 20.63 23.25 1.23
C TYR A 77 19.91 23.08 -0.11
N HIS A 78 20.46 23.70 -1.15
CA HIS A 78 19.97 23.55 -2.52
C HIS A 78 21.10 23.09 -3.44
N PHE A 79 20.92 21.95 -4.09
CA PHE A 79 21.92 21.34 -4.97
C PHE A 79 21.43 21.27 -6.41
N THR A 80 21.96 22.13 -7.28
CA THR A 80 21.70 22.13 -8.74
C THR A 80 22.80 21.45 -9.54
N GLY A 81 23.83 20.94 -8.86
CA GLY A 81 25.03 20.38 -9.46
C GLY A 81 24.88 18.96 -10.02
N LEU A 82 26.02 18.36 -10.35
CA LEU A 82 26.13 16.98 -10.80
C LEU A 82 26.65 16.09 -9.66
N LEU A 83 25.94 15.01 -9.35
CA LEU A 83 26.44 13.89 -8.56
C LEU A 83 26.56 12.68 -9.50
N GLN A 84 27.77 12.19 -9.71
CA GLN A 84 28.00 11.16 -10.71
C GLN A 84 28.99 10.09 -10.23
N ALA A 85 28.69 8.83 -10.55
CA ALA A 85 29.67 7.75 -10.49
C ALA A 85 30.71 7.91 -11.60
N ALA A 86 31.98 7.74 -11.26
CA ALA A 86 33.09 7.97 -12.18
C ALA A 86 33.13 6.99 -13.37
N ASP A 87 32.62 5.77 -13.17
CA ASP A 87 32.62 4.68 -14.15
C ASP A 87 31.52 3.64 -13.84
N ASP A 88 31.53 2.56 -14.61
CA ASP A 88 30.57 1.45 -14.53
C ASP A 88 30.60 0.65 -13.22
N ASP A 89 31.71 0.72 -12.47
CA ASP A 89 31.96 0.00 -11.23
C ASP A 89 31.80 0.87 -9.97
N ALA A 90 31.87 2.20 -10.14
CA ALA A 90 31.73 3.16 -9.07
C ALA A 90 30.29 3.27 -8.56
N CYS A 91 30.13 3.55 -7.27
CA CYS A 91 28.86 3.82 -6.61
C CYS A 91 28.82 5.28 -6.17
N THR A 92 27.63 5.86 -6.13
CA THR A 92 27.42 7.15 -5.48
C THR A 92 26.94 6.98 -4.04
N VAL A 93 27.37 7.89 -3.14
CA VAL A 93 26.93 7.95 -1.74
C VAL A 93 26.56 9.41 -1.44
N LEU A 94 25.29 9.60 -1.06
CA LEU A 94 24.74 10.85 -0.60
C LEU A 94 24.15 10.66 0.80
N GLY A 95 24.49 11.53 1.74
CA GLY A 95 23.94 11.53 3.09
C GLY A 95 23.27 12.85 3.44
N VAL A 96 22.12 12.79 4.12
CA VAL A 96 21.43 13.95 4.72
C VAL A 96 21.16 13.62 6.18
N HIS A 97 21.73 14.42 7.09
CA HIS A 97 21.77 14.10 8.51
C HIS A 97 21.32 15.27 9.38
N GLY A 98 20.66 14.95 10.49
CA GLY A 98 20.33 15.91 11.54
C GLY A 98 18.99 16.62 11.35
N GLN A 99 18.36 16.91 12.49
CA GLN A 99 17.01 17.45 12.52
C GLN A 99 16.98 18.84 11.88
N GLY A 100 16.05 19.06 10.96
CA GLY A 100 15.91 20.32 10.23
C GLY A 100 16.88 20.45 9.05
N THR A 101 17.77 19.49 8.81
CA THR A 101 18.58 19.46 7.60
C THR A 101 17.71 19.01 6.43
N VAL A 102 17.56 19.90 5.44
CA VAL A 102 16.84 19.61 4.19
C VAL A 102 17.79 19.79 3.02
N LEU A 103 17.87 18.82 2.12
CA LEU A 103 18.55 18.94 0.84
C LEU A 103 17.54 18.96 -0.30
N ASP A 104 17.32 20.13 -0.89
CA ASP A 104 16.59 20.26 -2.15
C ASP A 104 17.52 19.92 -3.31
N PHE A 105 17.41 18.69 -3.79
CA PHE A 105 18.13 18.24 -4.97
C PHE A 105 17.37 18.67 -6.23
N ALA A 106 18.02 19.50 -7.04
CA ALA A 106 17.51 20.08 -8.28
C ALA A 106 18.46 19.85 -9.47
N GLY A 107 19.54 19.09 -9.24
CA GLY A 107 20.60 18.81 -10.18
C GLY A 107 20.44 17.48 -10.93
N ARG A 108 21.58 16.88 -11.30
CA ARG A 108 21.65 15.60 -11.99
C ARG A 108 22.34 14.55 -11.13
N TRP A 109 21.71 13.40 -10.96
CA TRP A 109 22.28 12.24 -10.31
C TRP A 109 22.44 11.11 -11.32
N HIS A 110 23.67 10.77 -11.70
CA HIS A 110 23.96 9.74 -12.70
C HIS A 110 24.73 8.57 -12.08
N SER A 111 24.10 7.40 -12.05
CA SER A 111 24.61 6.21 -11.36
C SER A 111 24.10 4.92 -12.02
N ASP A 112 24.12 4.87 -13.35
CA ASP A 112 23.53 3.83 -14.21
C ASP A 112 24.50 2.69 -14.57
N GLY A 113 25.76 2.75 -14.11
CA GLY A 113 26.82 1.78 -14.39
C GLY A 113 26.48 0.31 -14.07
N ILE A 114 27.14 -0.63 -14.76
CA ILE A 114 26.81 -2.08 -14.68
C ILE A 114 26.97 -2.72 -13.28
N TYR A 115 27.79 -2.15 -12.41
CA TYR A 115 27.99 -2.64 -11.04
C TYR A 115 27.74 -1.56 -9.99
N ASN A 116 27.03 -0.50 -10.38
CA ASN A 116 26.70 0.62 -9.52
C ASN A 116 25.56 0.28 -8.54
N PHE A 117 25.73 0.70 -7.29
CA PHE A 117 24.72 0.64 -6.23
C PHE A 117 24.67 2.02 -5.57
N PRO A 118 23.84 2.96 -6.06
CA PRO A 118 23.72 4.27 -5.44
C PRO A 118 23.12 4.14 -4.04
N HIS A 119 23.74 4.84 -3.09
CA HIS A 119 23.35 4.86 -1.69
C HIS A 119 22.87 6.24 -1.27
N LEU A 120 21.75 6.26 -0.56
CA LEU A 120 21.21 7.44 0.12
C LEU A 120 21.13 7.15 1.62
N ILE A 121 21.75 7.99 2.44
CA ILE A 121 21.77 7.83 3.89
C ILE A 121 20.92 8.95 4.51
N LEU A 122 19.87 8.59 5.26
CA LEU A 122 18.94 9.54 5.88
C LEU A 122 18.82 9.24 7.37
N ARG A 123 19.50 10.02 8.21
CA ARG A 123 19.56 9.79 9.65
C ARG A 123 19.26 11.04 10.45
N ASP A 124 18.92 10.84 11.72
CA ASP A 124 18.72 11.90 12.70
C ASP A 124 17.73 12.99 12.23
N GLY A 125 16.71 12.62 11.45
CA GLY A 125 15.68 13.54 10.91
C GLY A 125 16.07 14.28 9.62
N GLY A 126 17.15 13.87 8.94
CA GLY A 126 17.53 14.44 7.65
C GLY A 126 16.50 14.21 6.55
N HIS A 127 16.35 15.18 5.65
CA HIS A 127 15.33 15.17 4.61
C HIS A 127 15.93 15.47 3.22
N LEU A 128 15.90 14.50 2.31
CA LEU A 128 16.18 14.72 0.89
C LEU A 128 14.88 14.98 0.13
N ARG A 129 14.77 16.11 -0.57
CA ARG A 129 13.68 16.39 -1.50
C ARG A 129 14.19 16.39 -2.95
N LEU A 130 13.66 15.51 -3.79
CA LEU A 130 13.89 15.54 -5.25
C LEU A 130 12.88 16.49 -5.88
N SER A 131 13.35 17.65 -6.32
CA SER A 131 12.51 18.71 -6.91
C SER A 131 12.10 18.43 -8.35
N GLU A 132 11.19 19.25 -8.91
CA GLU A 132 10.76 19.17 -10.31
C GLU A 132 11.90 19.13 -11.33
N SER A 133 12.98 19.89 -11.11
CA SER A 133 14.09 19.97 -12.07
C SER A 133 15.14 18.88 -11.89
N ALA A 134 15.03 18.06 -10.84
CA ALA A 134 15.96 16.96 -10.61
C ALA A 134 15.88 15.94 -11.75
N THR A 135 17.04 15.45 -12.18
CA THR A 135 17.14 14.29 -13.07
C THR A 135 17.93 13.21 -12.36
N VAL A 136 17.30 12.05 -12.15
CA VAL A 136 17.95 10.90 -11.54
C VAL A 136 17.98 9.77 -12.55
N ASP A 137 19.18 9.30 -12.85
CA ASP A 137 19.46 8.33 -13.89
C ASP A 137 20.17 7.11 -13.31
N LEU A 138 19.37 6.09 -13.03
CA LEU A 138 19.75 4.82 -12.44
C LEU A 138 19.43 3.65 -13.38
N VAL A 139 19.20 3.89 -14.67
CA VAL A 139 18.83 2.83 -15.62
C VAL A 139 19.94 2.67 -16.65
N MET A 140 20.48 1.45 -16.74
CA MET A 140 21.56 1.16 -17.67
C MET A 140 21.21 1.50 -19.11
N GLU A 141 22.12 2.20 -19.79
CA GLU A 141 21.85 2.71 -21.14
C GLU A 141 21.45 1.63 -22.16
N ARG A 142 22.12 0.46 -22.09
CA ARG A 142 21.99 -0.59 -23.12
C ARG A 142 20.87 -1.59 -22.85
N ASP A 143 20.71 -1.98 -21.60
CA ASP A 143 19.85 -3.10 -21.22
C ASP A 143 18.53 -2.66 -20.58
N PHE A 144 18.37 -1.36 -20.33
CA PHE A 144 17.25 -0.77 -19.59
C PHE A 144 17.05 -1.46 -18.24
N PHE A 145 18.15 -1.95 -17.67
CA PHE A 145 18.13 -2.64 -16.39
C PHE A 145 18.16 -1.59 -15.28
N THR A 146 17.19 -1.72 -14.38
CA THR A 146 16.99 -0.81 -13.26
C THR A 146 18.03 -1.03 -12.17
N ARG A 147 18.82 -0.01 -11.85
CA ARG A 147 19.58 0.06 -10.60
C ARG A 147 18.67 0.46 -9.45
N GLN A 148 19.15 0.11 -8.26
CA GLN A 148 18.40 0.24 -7.02
C GLN A 148 19.05 1.36 -6.22
N LEU A 149 18.29 2.40 -5.92
CA LEU A 149 18.65 3.38 -4.91
C LEU A 149 18.44 2.74 -3.54
N TRP A 150 19.55 2.47 -2.85
CA TRP A 150 19.53 1.90 -1.51
C TRP A 150 19.44 3.04 -0.50
N VAL A 151 18.26 3.19 0.11
CA VAL A 151 18.00 4.22 1.12
C VAL A 151 18.17 3.59 2.49
N TRP A 152 19.18 4.03 3.23
CA TRP A 152 19.47 3.55 4.57
C TRP A 152 19.20 4.66 5.60
N GLY A 153 18.37 4.38 6.58
CA GLY A 153 18.10 5.28 7.70
C GLY A 153 17.85 4.57 9.02
N ASP A 154 17.48 5.37 10.02
CA ASP A 154 17.17 4.96 11.39
C ASP A 154 15.67 5.06 11.74
N GLY A 155 14.82 5.24 10.72
CA GLY A 155 13.38 5.44 10.83
C GLY A 155 12.95 6.91 10.93
N SER A 156 13.88 7.85 11.12
CA SER A 156 13.56 9.28 11.24
C SER A 156 13.75 10.07 9.94
N GLY A 157 14.56 9.56 9.01
CA GLY A 157 14.90 10.22 7.76
C GLY A 157 13.80 10.18 6.68
N ILE A 158 13.79 11.18 5.80
CA ILE A 158 12.76 11.38 4.78
C ILE A 158 13.38 11.51 3.38
N ILE A 159 12.83 10.79 2.41
CA ILE A 159 12.98 11.07 0.98
C ILE A 159 11.62 11.52 0.42
N GLU A 160 11.55 12.73 -0.11
CA GLU A 160 10.35 13.29 -0.73
C GLU A 160 10.53 13.41 -2.24
N LEU A 161 9.60 12.84 -2.99
CA LEU A 161 9.49 12.97 -4.43
C LEU A 161 8.44 14.04 -4.75
N ASP A 162 8.93 15.25 -4.98
CA ASP A 162 8.11 16.44 -5.18
C ASP A 162 7.07 16.24 -6.28
N GLU A 163 5.97 16.99 -6.25
CA GLU A 163 4.87 16.84 -7.18
C GLU A 163 5.31 16.99 -8.65
N GLY A 164 6.22 17.93 -8.89
CA GLY A 164 6.84 18.21 -10.18
C GLY A 164 7.79 17.11 -10.67
N PHE A 165 8.40 16.35 -9.76
CA PHE A 165 9.45 15.40 -10.09
C PHE A 165 8.95 14.28 -11.01
N ARG A 166 9.77 13.91 -12.00
CA ARG A 166 9.49 12.82 -12.93
C ARG A 166 10.49 11.70 -12.67
N ALA A 167 9.99 10.59 -12.16
CA ALA A 167 10.85 9.43 -11.88
C ALA A 167 11.21 8.64 -13.14
N ASP A 168 10.50 8.82 -14.25
CA ASP A 168 10.76 8.14 -15.51
C ASP A 168 10.66 9.11 -16.69
N HIS A 169 11.79 9.37 -17.35
CA HIS A 169 11.87 10.16 -18.57
C HIS A 169 11.86 9.28 -19.85
N SER A 170 11.83 7.95 -19.71
CA SER A 170 11.86 7.02 -20.86
C SER A 170 10.53 6.93 -21.62
N GLN A 171 9.40 7.33 -21.02
CA GLN A 171 8.09 7.20 -21.68
C GLN A 171 7.90 8.15 -22.87
N ALA A 172 8.73 9.19 -23.00
CA ALA A 172 8.64 10.16 -24.09
C ALA A 172 9.77 10.04 -25.12
N THR A 173 10.87 9.36 -24.76
CA THR A 173 12.07 9.24 -25.58
C THR A 173 12.75 7.92 -25.24
N ALA A 174 13.39 7.25 -26.21
CA ALA A 174 14.17 6.03 -25.95
C ALA A 174 15.45 6.26 -25.11
N VAL A 175 15.44 7.28 -24.24
CA VAL A 175 16.53 7.64 -23.34
C VAL A 175 16.25 6.94 -22.00
N PRO A 176 17.18 6.10 -21.53
CA PRO A 176 17.06 5.32 -20.30
C PRO A 176 17.34 6.17 -19.06
N VAL A 177 16.68 7.32 -18.92
CA VAL A 177 16.83 8.20 -17.75
C VAL A 177 15.65 7.99 -16.83
N ALA A 178 15.87 7.28 -15.72
CA ALA A 178 14.85 7.07 -14.70
C ALA A 178 15.46 6.75 -13.33
N LEU A 179 14.71 7.06 -12.27
CA LEU A 179 15.02 6.70 -10.88
C LEU A 179 15.07 5.19 -10.66
N GLY A 180 14.44 4.40 -11.54
CA GLY A 180 14.56 2.96 -11.47
C GLY A 180 13.80 2.36 -10.29
N THR A 181 14.50 1.92 -9.24
CA THR A 181 13.92 1.28 -8.04
C THR A 181 14.38 1.98 -6.78
N ILE A 182 13.48 2.18 -5.82
CA ILE A 182 13.81 2.67 -4.48
C ILE A 182 13.70 1.51 -3.47
N ARG A 183 14.74 1.30 -2.68
CA ARG A 183 14.78 0.30 -1.60
C ARG A 183 14.96 0.96 -0.26
N LEU A 184 13.90 0.99 0.53
CA LEU A 184 13.82 1.62 1.84
C LEU A 184 14.27 0.66 2.93
N GLY A 185 15.27 1.04 3.70
CA GLY A 185 15.65 0.41 4.96
C GLY A 185 15.69 1.43 6.08
N GLY A 186 14.57 1.57 6.80
CA GLY A 186 14.43 2.48 7.93
C GLY A 186 14.28 3.94 7.50
N ALA A 187 13.41 4.23 6.53
CA ALA A 187 13.17 5.60 6.09
C ALA A 187 11.71 5.84 5.71
N THR A 188 11.32 7.12 5.65
CA THR A 188 10.03 7.55 5.12
C THR A 188 10.17 8.00 3.67
N LEU A 189 9.37 7.42 2.78
CA LEU A 189 9.16 7.91 1.41
C LEU A 189 7.90 8.78 1.37
N ILE A 190 7.97 9.98 0.82
CA ILE A 190 6.80 10.83 0.56
C ILE A 190 6.64 10.98 -0.96
N THR A 191 5.44 10.74 -1.47
CA THR A 191 5.12 10.92 -2.89
C THR A 191 3.88 11.77 -3.08
N HIS A 192 3.89 12.59 -4.12
CA HIS A 192 2.84 13.55 -4.39
C HIS A 192 2.03 13.26 -5.65
N HIS A 193 2.57 12.49 -6.62
CA HIS A 193 1.91 12.27 -7.91
C HIS A 193 2.34 10.94 -8.56
N SER A 194 1.48 10.33 -9.39
CA SER A 194 1.81 9.07 -10.09
C SER A 194 3.11 9.13 -10.91
N ARG A 195 3.42 10.30 -11.49
CA ARG A 195 4.61 10.54 -12.32
C ARG A 195 5.92 10.59 -11.54
N SER A 196 5.85 10.85 -10.23
CA SER A 196 7.02 10.86 -9.37
C SER A 196 7.34 9.47 -8.84
N LEU A 197 6.50 8.46 -9.11
CA LEU A 197 6.74 7.09 -8.70
C LEU A 197 7.70 6.35 -9.63
N PRO A 198 8.58 5.47 -9.12
CA PRO A 198 9.48 4.66 -9.92
C PRO A 198 8.71 3.68 -10.81
N SER A 199 8.44 4.07 -12.06
CA SER A 199 7.63 3.34 -13.04
C SER A 199 8.33 3.18 -14.40
N HIS A 200 9.64 2.97 -14.39
CA HIS A 200 10.44 2.80 -15.60
C HIS A 200 9.95 1.62 -16.45
N THR A 201 10.02 1.75 -17.78
CA THR A 201 9.67 0.65 -18.69
C THR A 201 10.87 0.05 -19.41
N ARG A 202 11.00 -1.29 -19.35
CA ARG A 202 12.05 -2.05 -20.02
C ARG A 202 11.53 -2.70 -21.30
N PRO A 203 12.28 -2.65 -22.43
CA PRO A 203 11.92 -3.40 -23.62
C PRO A 203 11.83 -4.91 -23.35
N ASP A 204 10.82 -5.57 -23.92
CA ASP A 204 10.61 -7.02 -23.76
C ASP A 204 11.31 -7.87 -24.84
N GLY A 205 12.05 -7.23 -25.76
CA GLY A 205 12.73 -7.87 -26.89
C GLY A 205 11.82 -8.24 -28.07
N ARG A 206 10.52 -7.94 -28.01
CA ARG A 206 9.52 -8.21 -29.07
C ARG A 206 8.82 -6.94 -29.56
N GLY A 207 9.36 -5.78 -29.22
CA GLY A 207 8.75 -4.48 -29.52
C GLY A 207 7.72 -4.03 -28.49
N GLY A 208 7.52 -4.78 -27.40
CA GLY A 208 6.75 -4.36 -26.23
C GLY A 208 7.64 -3.82 -25.12
N HIS A 209 7.02 -3.28 -24.09
CA HIS A 209 7.67 -2.72 -22.90
C HIS A 209 6.92 -3.16 -21.64
N TYR A 210 7.63 -3.46 -20.55
CA TYR A 210 7.03 -3.77 -19.25
C TYR A 210 7.54 -2.87 -18.13
N GLN A 211 6.72 -2.70 -17.09
CA GLN A 211 7.05 -1.91 -15.91
C GLN A 211 8.11 -2.60 -15.05
N ASN A 212 9.22 -1.90 -14.80
CA ASN A 212 10.43 -2.42 -14.15
C ASN A 212 10.95 -1.52 -13.01
N GLY A 213 10.13 -0.58 -12.54
CA GLY A 213 10.41 0.19 -11.33
C GLY A 213 9.79 -0.45 -10.10
N HIS A 214 10.46 -0.39 -8.94
CA HIS A 214 9.97 -0.98 -7.70
C HIS A 214 10.02 0.02 -6.54
N VAL A 215 9.10 -0.15 -5.60
CA VAL A 215 9.22 0.36 -4.22
C VAL A 215 9.40 -0.84 -3.31
N VAL A 216 10.52 -0.92 -2.61
CA VAL A 216 10.88 -2.05 -1.74
C VAL A 216 11.02 -1.56 -0.31
N PHE A 217 10.39 -2.23 0.65
CA PHE A 217 10.57 -2.02 2.08
C PHE A 217 11.35 -3.20 2.65
N GLU A 218 12.58 -3.01 3.12
CA GLU A 218 13.40 -4.15 3.55
C GLU A 218 14.28 -3.90 4.77
N ARG A 219 14.65 -5.03 5.42
CA ARG A 219 15.71 -5.25 6.43
C ARG A 219 15.67 -4.45 7.73
N ILE A 220 15.35 -3.16 7.69
CA ILE A 220 15.44 -2.24 8.83
C ILE A 220 14.03 -1.75 9.18
N PRO A 221 13.59 -1.88 10.44
CA PRO A 221 12.30 -1.36 10.90
C PRO A 221 12.17 0.16 10.71
N GLY A 222 10.92 0.66 10.73
CA GLY A 222 10.64 2.10 10.60
C GLY A 222 10.38 2.56 9.16
N ASN A 223 10.18 1.62 8.25
CA ASN A 223 9.80 1.89 6.87
C ASN A 223 8.38 2.49 6.78
N ARG A 224 8.25 3.65 6.12
CA ARG A 224 6.96 4.31 5.89
C ARG A 224 6.87 4.85 4.47
N TRP A 225 5.69 4.79 3.87
CA TRP A 225 5.36 5.49 2.63
C TRP A 225 4.13 6.36 2.82
N ILE A 226 4.28 7.66 2.64
CA ILE A 226 3.21 8.67 2.70
C ILE A 226 2.79 9.04 1.28
N VAL A 227 1.52 8.78 0.97
CA VAL A 227 0.85 9.18 -0.28
C VAL A 227 0.12 10.48 0.03
N ASN A 228 0.69 11.61 -0.37
CA ASN A 228 0.37 12.91 0.24
C ASN A 228 -0.72 13.70 -0.51
N SER A 229 -0.38 14.42 -1.58
CA SER A 229 -1.25 15.50 -2.10
C SER A 229 -2.20 15.13 -3.25
N HIS A 230 -1.91 14.12 -4.07
CA HIS A 230 -2.76 13.71 -5.18
C HIS A 230 -3.02 12.22 -5.19
N ASN A 231 -4.13 11.82 -5.79
CA ASN A 231 -4.42 10.42 -6.07
C ASN A 231 -3.36 9.85 -7.02
N GLN A 232 -2.86 8.66 -6.68
CA GLN A 232 -1.76 8.02 -7.38
C GLN A 232 -2.18 6.66 -7.92
N VAL A 233 -1.73 6.34 -9.13
CA VAL A 233 -1.84 5.01 -9.71
C VAL A 233 -0.43 4.45 -9.87
N TYR A 234 -0.13 3.38 -9.16
CA TYR A 234 1.15 2.70 -9.25
C TYR A 234 0.97 1.35 -9.95
N ARG A 235 1.67 1.15 -11.06
CA ARG A 235 1.56 -0.06 -11.91
C ARG A 235 2.77 -0.97 -11.83
N ALA A 236 3.76 -0.57 -11.04
CA ALA A 236 5.00 -1.30 -10.90
C ALA A 236 5.00 -2.05 -9.55
N GLN A 237 6.12 -2.67 -9.20
CA GLN A 237 6.12 -3.66 -8.12
C GLN A 237 6.27 -3.03 -6.74
N ILE A 238 5.56 -3.57 -5.75
CA ILE A 238 5.77 -3.25 -4.33
C ILE A 238 6.20 -4.52 -3.61
N ASP A 239 7.41 -4.49 -3.03
CA ASP A 239 7.97 -5.59 -2.26
C ASP A 239 8.09 -5.20 -0.80
N VAL A 240 7.47 -5.98 0.09
CA VAL A 240 7.51 -5.76 1.53
C VAL A 240 8.22 -6.94 2.21
N ASP A 241 9.44 -6.71 2.66
CA ASP A 241 10.31 -7.70 3.29
C ASP A 241 10.39 -7.56 4.82
N THR A 242 10.03 -6.39 5.34
CA THR A 242 9.94 -6.08 6.77
C THR A 242 8.68 -5.26 7.02
N ASP A 243 8.25 -5.19 8.29
CA ASP A 243 7.09 -4.38 8.66
C ASP A 243 7.19 -2.95 8.12
N ALA A 244 6.07 -2.48 7.55
CA ALA A 244 6.00 -1.19 6.88
C ALA A 244 4.64 -0.52 7.10
N VAL A 245 4.66 0.81 7.06
CA VAL A 245 3.45 1.64 7.13
C VAL A 245 3.20 2.30 5.78
N ILE A 246 1.98 2.20 5.26
CA ILE A 246 1.49 2.97 4.11
C ILE A 246 0.43 3.93 4.63
N GLU A 247 0.72 5.22 4.60
CA GLU A 247 -0.19 6.27 5.01
C GLU A 247 -0.76 7.00 3.79
N THR A 248 -2.08 7.02 3.68
CA THR A 248 -2.76 7.62 2.54
C THR A 248 -3.52 8.88 2.98
N HIS A 249 -2.98 10.05 2.63
CA HIS A 249 -3.72 11.33 2.66
C HIS A 249 -4.44 11.59 1.34
N ALA A 250 -3.97 10.98 0.26
CA ALA A 250 -4.65 10.85 -1.02
C ALA A 250 -4.73 9.38 -1.46
N ASP A 251 -5.63 9.07 -2.40
CA ASP A 251 -5.88 7.68 -2.77
C ASP A 251 -4.67 7.08 -3.49
N LEU A 252 -4.28 5.86 -3.11
CA LEU A 252 -3.31 5.05 -3.83
C LEU A 252 -4.01 3.85 -4.46
N THR A 253 -3.95 3.74 -5.78
CA THR A 253 -4.37 2.55 -6.51
C THR A 253 -3.14 1.80 -7.02
N HIS A 254 -2.88 0.63 -6.47
CA HIS A 254 -1.95 -0.32 -7.07
C HIS A 254 -2.69 -1.13 -8.14
N ALA A 255 -2.22 -1.02 -9.38
CA ALA A 255 -2.82 -1.64 -10.57
C ALA A 255 -1.77 -2.39 -11.39
N GLY A 256 -0.69 -2.85 -10.75
CA GLY A 256 0.38 -3.56 -11.43
C GLY A 256 -0.03 -4.98 -11.79
N GLN A 257 0.33 -5.39 -13.00
CA GLN A 257 0.04 -6.72 -13.53
C GLN A 257 1.34 -7.31 -14.06
N ARG A 258 1.51 -8.63 -13.95
CA ARG A 258 2.64 -9.33 -14.52
C ARG A 258 2.50 -9.29 -16.01
N MET A 259 3.54 -8.77 -16.61
CA MET A 259 3.83 -9.04 -18.00
C MET A 259 4.50 -10.41 -18.06
N GLN A 260 3.96 -11.31 -18.88
CA GLN A 260 4.49 -12.66 -19.03
C GLN A 260 6.00 -12.57 -19.34
N ALA A 261 6.81 -13.20 -18.49
CA ALA A 261 8.25 -13.30 -18.70
C ALA A 261 8.51 -13.99 -20.02
N LEU A 262 9.19 -13.31 -20.93
CA LEU A 262 9.66 -13.92 -22.16
C LEU A 262 11.11 -14.34 -21.96
N PRO A 263 11.52 -15.48 -22.52
CA PRO A 263 12.86 -15.97 -22.33
C PRO A 263 13.86 -15.01 -22.98
N LEU A 264 14.64 -14.30 -22.17
CA LEU A 264 15.85 -13.61 -22.62
C LEU A 264 16.92 -14.64 -23.00
N PRO A 265 17.76 -14.38 -24.03
CA PRO A 265 18.95 -15.17 -24.27
C PRO A 265 19.85 -15.15 -23.02
N ALA A 266 20.49 -16.28 -22.70
CA ALA A 266 21.44 -16.45 -21.58
C ALA A 266 20.88 -16.70 -20.15
N GLY A 267 19.72 -17.34 -20.01
CA GLY A 267 19.42 -18.15 -18.83
C GLY A 267 19.12 -17.43 -17.51
N VAL A 268 19.00 -16.09 -17.50
CA VAL A 268 18.54 -15.33 -16.33
C VAL A 268 17.25 -14.60 -16.69
N HIS A 269 16.12 -15.10 -16.15
CA HIS A 269 14.82 -14.47 -16.31
C HIS A 269 14.53 -13.57 -15.11
N PHE A 270 14.85 -12.28 -15.23
CA PHE A 270 14.27 -11.29 -14.33
C PHE A 270 12.84 -10.99 -14.80
N THR A 271 11.86 -11.22 -13.92
CA THR A 271 10.46 -10.89 -14.18
C THR A 271 9.99 -9.97 -13.07
N SER A 272 9.76 -8.70 -13.40
CA SER A 272 8.95 -7.84 -12.55
C SER A 272 7.53 -8.41 -12.55
N SER A 273 7.01 -8.81 -11.39
CA SER A 273 5.63 -9.28 -11.27
C SER A 273 4.64 -8.12 -11.35
N GLY A 274 5.09 -6.89 -11.12
CA GLY A 274 4.21 -5.73 -10.92
C GLY A 274 3.28 -5.90 -9.71
N ALA A 275 3.45 -6.94 -8.89
CA ALA A 275 2.53 -7.27 -7.82
C ALA A 275 2.77 -6.42 -6.56
N PHE A 276 1.72 -6.29 -5.75
CA PHE A 276 1.80 -5.91 -4.35
C PHE A 276 2.09 -7.18 -3.55
N ARG A 277 3.29 -7.31 -2.95
CA ARG A 277 3.66 -8.57 -2.29
C ARG A 277 4.49 -8.44 -1.03
N THR A 278 4.34 -9.43 -0.15
CA THR A 278 5.35 -9.69 0.88
C THR A 278 6.40 -10.66 0.37
N THR A 279 7.67 -10.36 0.60
CA THR A 279 8.79 -11.22 0.17
C THR A 279 9.33 -12.11 1.28
N SER A 280 9.05 -11.74 2.53
CA SER A 280 9.38 -12.48 3.75
C SER A 280 8.12 -12.94 4.52
N PRO A 281 8.20 -14.04 5.28
CA PRO A 281 7.12 -14.49 6.15
C PRO A 281 6.93 -13.56 7.36
N ASN A 282 5.75 -13.60 7.97
CA ASN A 282 5.42 -12.85 9.20
C ASN A 282 5.59 -11.32 9.10
N VAL A 283 5.48 -10.75 7.89
CA VAL A 283 5.54 -9.30 7.66
C VAL A 283 4.16 -8.69 7.88
N THR A 284 4.12 -7.58 8.61
CA THR A 284 2.93 -6.76 8.83
C THR A 284 2.99 -5.48 7.99
N ILE A 285 1.99 -5.27 7.14
CA ILE A 285 1.78 -4.01 6.46
C ILE A 285 0.66 -3.28 7.20
N THR A 286 0.92 -2.07 7.65
CA THR A 286 -0.09 -1.23 8.30
C THR A 286 -0.52 -0.13 7.35
N LYS A 287 -1.83 0.01 7.14
CA LYS A 287 -2.43 1.09 6.39
C LYS A 287 -3.11 2.07 7.34
N THR A 288 -2.78 3.34 7.20
CA THR A 288 -3.34 4.45 7.98
C THR A 288 -3.64 5.66 7.07
N GLY A 289 -4.17 6.73 7.64
CA GLY A 289 -4.63 7.90 6.91
C GLY A 289 -6.04 7.71 6.32
N PRO A 290 -6.75 8.83 6.07
CA PRO A 290 -8.17 8.82 5.76
C PRO A 290 -8.51 8.32 4.35
N ALA A 291 -7.56 8.41 3.42
CA ALA A 291 -7.79 8.09 2.01
C ALA A 291 -7.78 6.57 1.74
N MET A 292 -7.98 6.19 0.48
CA MET A 292 -8.09 4.80 0.06
C MET A 292 -6.73 4.20 -0.34
N LEU A 293 -6.50 2.94 0.04
CA LEU A 293 -5.56 2.03 -0.62
C LEU A 293 -6.35 1.00 -1.44
N ALA A 294 -6.28 1.06 -2.76
CA ALA A 294 -6.92 0.10 -3.66
C ALA A 294 -5.89 -0.86 -4.25
N LEU A 295 -6.10 -2.16 -4.04
CA LEU A 295 -5.32 -3.25 -4.60
C LEU A 295 -6.11 -3.86 -5.78
N ASP A 296 -5.98 -3.21 -6.94
CA ASP A 296 -6.61 -3.60 -8.20
C ASP A 296 -5.69 -4.45 -9.09
N GLY A 297 -4.39 -4.42 -8.78
CA GLY A 297 -3.35 -5.20 -9.42
C GLY A 297 -3.20 -6.58 -8.83
N GLU A 298 -2.13 -7.25 -9.22
CA GLU A 298 -1.77 -8.56 -8.68
C GLU A 298 -1.28 -8.46 -7.25
N GLN A 299 -1.58 -9.50 -6.48
CA GLN A 299 -1.19 -9.62 -5.09
C GLN A 299 -0.51 -10.97 -4.83
N SER A 300 0.39 -11.03 -3.85
CA SER A 300 1.05 -12.28 -3.44
C SER A 300 1.58 -12.15 -2.01
N TYR A 301 1.27 -13.11 -1.14
CA TYR A 301 1.65 -13.01 0.27
C TYR A 301 2.35 -14.28 0.75
N ARG A 302 3.43 -14.10 1.50
CA ARG A 302 4.13 -15.19 2.21
C ARG A 302 3.33 -15.65 3.44
N PRO A 303 3.57 -16.88 3.93
CA PRO A 303 2.96 -17.37 5.16
C PRO A 303 3.15 -16.41 6.35
N GLY A 304 2.08 -16.20 7.11
CA GLY A 304 2.08 -15.33 8.28
C GLY A 304 2.00 -13.84 7.99
N ALA A 305 1.91 -13.42 6.71
CA ALA A 305 1.71 -12.03 6.35
C ALA A 305 0.42 -11.46 6.97
N SER A 306 0.47 -10.21 7.42
CA SER A 306 -0.68 -9.49 7.92
C SER A 306 -0.84 -8.14 7.26
N LEU A 307 -2.09 -7.73 7.03
CA LEU A 307 -2.45 -6.38 6.63
C LEU A 307 -3.37 -5.81 7.70
N VAL A 308 -2.95 -4.70 8.31
CA VAL A 308 -3.67 -3.99 9.38
C VAL A 308 -4.20 -2.68 8.82
N ILE A 309 -5.50 -2.44 8.95
CA ILE A 309 -6.18 -1.24 8.47
C ILE A 309 -6.71 -0.47 9.67
N ASP A 310 -6.01 0.60 10.06
CA ASP A 310 -6.37 1.42 11.22
C ASP A 310 -7.30 2.58 10.84
N GLU A 311 -7.09 3.18 9.68
CA GLU A 311 -7.89 4.33 9.21
C GLU A 311 -8.21 4.19 7.71
N GLY A 312 -9.27 4.86 7.26
CA GLY A 312 -9.66 4.98 5.85
C GLY A 312 -10.07 3.65 5.22
N LEU A 313 -10.07 3.59 3.89
CA LEU A 313 -10.50 2.41 3.13
C LEU A 313 -9.34 1.57 2.58
N LEU A 314 -9.42 0.25 2.72
CA LEU A 314 -8.75 -0.72 1.86
C LEU A 314 -9.78 -1.30 0.89
N ARG A 315 -9.48 -1.31 -0.41
CA ARG A 315 -10.26 -2.04 -1.43
C ARG A 315 -9.41 -3.16 -2.03
N MET A 316 -9.93 -4.38 -2.08
CA MET A 316 -9.31 -5.49 -2.81
C MET A 316 -10.20 -5.93 -3.96
N ALA A 317 -9.74 -5.68 -5.18
CA ALA A 317 -10.43 -6.07 -6.41
C ALA A 317 -9.81 -7.32 -7.08
N THR A 318 -8.75 -7.89 -6.49
CA THR A 318 -8.11 -9.14 -6.93
C THR A 318 -7.93 -10.11 -5.77
N ASP A 319 -7.80 -11.40 -6.11
CA ASP A 319 -7.69 -12.48 -5.12
C ASP A 319 -6.26 -12.57 -4.56
N PRO A 320 -6.05 -12.33 -3.25
CA PRO A 320 -4.73 -12.41 -2.64
C PRO A 320 -4.19 -13.85 -2.52
N GLY A 321 -5.04 -14.88 -2.58
CA GLY A 321 -4.63 -16.27 -2.40
C GLY A 321 -4.23 -17.00 -3.67
N LEU A 322 -4.43 -16.41 -4.86
CA LEU A 322 -3.96 -17.02 -6.10
C LEU A 322 -2.43 -17.18 -6.10
N GLY A 323 -1.71 -16.27 -5.47
CA GLY A 323 -0.24 -16.24 -5.42
C GLY A 323 0.39 -16.39 -6.80
N ARG A 324 1.74 -16.39 -6.87
CA ARG A 324 2.44 -16.58 -8.17
C ARG A 324 3.63 -17.50 -8.13
N ALA A 325 4.34 -17.54 -7.02
CA ALA A 325 5.29 -18.61 -6.75
C ALA A 325 4.55 -19.75 -6.04
N ALA A 326 5.00 -20.99 -6.25
CA ALA A 326 4.44 -22.17 -5.56
C ALA A 326 4.41 -22.00 -4.02
N ASN A 327 5.32 -21.18 -3.47
CA ASN A 327 5.44 -20.94 -2.04
C ASN A 327 4.62 -19.74 -1.53
N ASP A 328 3.92 -19.03 -2.43
CA ASP A 328 3.16 -17.81 -2.13
C ASP A 328 1.67 -17.95 -2.51
N ALA A 329 1.28 -19.10 -3.05
CA ALA A 329 -0.11 -19.43 -3.36
C ALA A 329 -0.79 -20.03 -2.13
N GLY A 330 -1.94 -19.48 -1.78
CA GLY A 330 -2.76 -19.93 -0.66
C GLY A 330 -3.31 -18.79 0.19
N PRO A 331 -4.28 -19.10 1.08
CA PRO A 331 -4.88 -18.15 2.00
C PRO A 331 -3.90 -17.81 3.13
N HIS A 332 -2.85 -17.05 2.83
CA HIS A 332 -1.79 -16.72 3.80
C HIS A 332 -2.06 -15.42 4.56
N LEU A 333 -2.84 -14.51 3.99
CA LEU A 333 -3.03 -13.17 4.52
C LEU A 333 -4.01 -13.14 5.70
N LEU A 334 -3.53 -12.67 6.85
CA LEU A 334 -4.36 -12.25 7.99
C LEU A 334 -4.74 -10.78 7.84
N LEU A 335 -6.03 -10.49 7.73
CA LEU A 335 -6.53 -9.12 7.64
C LEU A 335 -7.09 -8.65 8.99
N ARG A 336 -6.58 -7.54 9.52
CA ARG A 336 -7.11 -6.89 10.73
C ARG A 336 -7.60 -5.49 10.39
N ILE A 337 -8.82 -5.18 10.78
CA ILE A 337 -9.41 -3.86 10.58
C ILE A 337 -9.76 -3.35 11.96
N THR A 338 -9.17 -2.24 12.38
CA THR A 338 -9.32 -1.69 13.73
C THR A 338 -9.74 -0.24 13.66
N GLN A 339 -10.03 0.38 14.81
CA GLN A 339 -10.41 1.79 14.92
C GLN A 339 -11.50 2.19 13.91
N GLU A 340 -11.21 3.11 12.98
CA GLU A 340 -12.15 3.58 11.95
C GLU A 340 -11.85 2.98 10.56
N GLY A 341 -10.99 1.96 10.51
CA GLY A 341 -10.61 1.23 9.31
C GLY A 341 -11.81 0.61 8.58
N ARG A 342 -11.68 0.57 7.25
CA ARG A 342 -12.74 0.11 6.35
C ARG A 342 -12.16 -0.87 5.34
N PHE A 343 -12.89 -1.95 5.04
CA PHE A 343 -12.48 -2.93 4.03
C PHE A 343 -13.60 -3.20 3.02
N HIS A 344 -13.32 -3.04 1.72
CA HIS A 344 -14.22 -3.41 0.63
C HIS A 344 -13.64 -4.58 -0.17
N ALA A 345 -14.28 -5.73 -0.04
CA ALA A 345 -13.99 -6.94 -0.80
C ALA A 345 -14.86 -6.96 -2.07
N SER A 346 -14.25 -6.59 -3.20
CA SER A 346 -14.93 -6.44 -4.49
C SER A 346 -14.44 -7.42 -5.56
N ALA A 347 -13.39 -8.19 -5.30
CA ALA A 347 -12.94 -9.24 -6.21
C ALA A 347 -14.02 -10.34 -6.36
N PRO A 348 -14.15 -10.99 -7.53
CA PRO A 348 -15.07 -12.12 -7.69
C PRO A 348 -14.77 -13.30 -6.73
N SER A 349 -13.49 -13.49 -6.40
CA SER A 349 -13.00 -14.46 -5.42
C SER A 349 -11.95 -13.77 -4.55
N LEU A 350 -12.02 -13.99 -3.24
CA LEU A 350 -10.96 -13.62 -2.29
C LEU A 350 -10.67 -14.81 -1.38
N GLN A 351 -9.41 -15.23 -1.31
CA GLN A 351 -8.95 -16.27 -0.39
C GLN A 351 -8.03 -15.67 0.67
N LEU A 352 -8.50 -15.64 1.90
CA LEU A 352 -7.81 -15.06 3.06
C LEU A 352 -7.64 -16.11 4.14
N ARG A 353 -6.62 -15.94 4.99
CA ARG A 353 -6.40 -16.81 6.15
C ARG A 353 -7.52 -16.59 7.16
N SER A 354 -7.61 -15.36 7.65
CA SER A 354 -8.62 -14.93 8.60
C SER A 354 -8.83 -13.42 8.48
N ILE A 355 -9.99 -12.98 8.97
CA ILE A 355 -10.34 -11.57 9.05
C ILE A 355 -10.79 -11.26 10.47
N HIS A 356 -10.31 -10.15 11.02
CA HIS A 356 -10.76 -9.64 12.32
C HIS A 356 -11.18 -8.18 12.19
N LEU A 357 -12.46 -7.91 12.44
CA LEU A 357 -13.02 -6.56 12.57
C LEU A 357 -13.12 -6.20 14.06
N ALA A 358 -12.42 -5.16 14.48
CA ALA A 358 -12.40 -4.66 15.85
C ALA A 358 -12.84 -3.19 15.92
N ASP A 359 -13.15 -2.70 17.13
CA ASP A 359 -13.59 -1.32 17.38
C ASP A 359 -14.74 -0.91 16.45
N SER A 360 -14.68 0.28 15.83
CA SER A 360 -15.68 0.77 14.87
C SER A 360 -15.38 0.37 13.42
N ALA A 361 -14.65 -0.73 13.20
CA ALA A 361 -14.32 -1.20 11.85
C ALA A 361 -15.56 -1.56 11.02
N HIS A 362 -15.48 -1.32 9.71
CA HIS A 362 -16.51 -1.70 8.76
C HIS A 362 -15.96 -2.55 7.62
N MET A 363 -16.72 -3.55 7.19
CA MET A 363 -16.43 -4.36 6.02
C MET A 363 -17.63 -4.44 5.07
N TRP A 364 -17.39 -4.45 3.76
CA TRP A 364 -18.38 -4.71 2.72
C TRP A 364 -17.92 -5.85 1.83
N LEU A 365 -18.79 -6.83 1.60
CA LEU A 365 -18.61 -7.86 0.57
C LEU A 365 -19.64 -7.65 -0.55
N ASP A 366 -19.16 -7.48 -1.77
CA ASP A 366 -20.03 -7.31 -2.93
C ASP A 366 -20.82 -8.59 -3.27
N ASN A 367 -21.94 -8.41 -3.98
CA ASN A 367 -22.87 -9.50 -4.24
C ASN A 367 -22.45 -10.53 -5.28
N ARG A 368 -21.37 -10.24 -6.01
CA ARG A 368 -20.73 -11.17 -6.94
C ARG A 368 -19.43 -11.72 -6.39
N SER A 369 -19.11 -11.40 -5.14
CA SER A 369 -17.88 -11.83 -4.50
C SER A 369 -18.11 -13.10 -3.70
N THR A 370 -17.15 -14.02 -3.82
CA THR A 370 -17.00 -15.17 -2.93
C THR A 370 -15.79 -14.93 -2.04
N LEU A 371 -16.02 -14.86 -0.74
CA LEU A 371 -14.98 -14.76 0.27
C LEU A 371 -14.72 -16.12 0.89
N THR A 372 -13.48 -16.61 0.82
CA THR A 372 -13.04 -17.82 1.51
C THR A 372 -12.08 -17.46 2.64
N VAL A 373 -12.42 -17.85 3.88
CA VAL A 373 -11.60 -17.63 5.08
C VAL A 373 -11.28 -18.96 5.77
N SER A 374 -10.02 -19.40 5.72
CA SER A 374 -9.64 -20.74 6.19
C SER A 374 -9.63 -20.90 7.72
N GLU A 375 -9.39 -19.82 8.45
CA GLU A 375 -9.40 -19.76 9.93
C GLU A 375 -10.56 -18.93 10.47
N GLY A 376 -11.48 -18.49 9.60
CA GLY A 376 -12.70 -17.78 9.97
C GLY A 376 -12.61 -16.25 9.94
N LEU A 377 -13.77 -15.63 10.18
CA LEU A 377 -13.94 -14.18 10.25
C LEU A 377 -14.62 -13.83 11.58
N ARG A 378 -14.00 -12.94 12.34
CA ARG A 378 -14.51 -12.41 13.61
C ARG A 378 -14.93 -10.96 13.49
N VAL A 379 -16.10 -10.62 14.05
CA VAL A 379 -16.62 -9.26 14.14
C VAL A 379 -16.89 -8.92 15.60
N ASP A 380 -16.05 -8.07 16.20
CA ASP A 380 -16.18 -7.69 17.60
C ASP A 380 -17.38 -6.76 17.84
N THR A 381 -17.73 -6.60 19.12
CA THR A 381 -18.94 -5.90 19.61
C THR A 381 -19.32 -4.56 18.97
N LYS A 382 -18.37 -3.77 18.47
CA LYS A 382 -18.62 -2.45 17.86
C LYS A 382 -18.48 -2.44 16.34
N ALA A 383 -17.99 -3.52 15.74
CA ALA A 383 -17.69 -3.59 14.32
C ALA A 383 -18.92 -4.01 13.51
N THR A 384 -18.89 -3.70 12.21
CA THR A 384 -19.99 -4.03 11.29
C THR A 384 -19.51 -4.73 10.03
N LEU A 385 -20.11 -5.88 9.74
CA LEU A 385 -19.97 -6.59 8.46
C LEU A 385 -21.22 -6.39 7.61
N HIS A 386 -21.07 -5.77 6.44
CA HIS A 386 -22.10 -5.68 5.40
C HIS A 386 -21.91 -6.79 4.38
N LEU A 387 -22.87 -7.72 4.32
CA LEU A 387 -22.76 -8.92 3.51
C LEU A 387 -23.79 -8.94 2.37
N ALA A 388 -23.33 -9.08 1.12
CA ALA A 388 -24.21 -9.20 -0.04
C ALA A 388 -23.87 -10.38 -0.98
N GLY A 389 -22.79 -11.13 -0.71
CA GLY A 389 -22.28 -12.24 -1.52
C GLY A 389 -22.10 -13.55 -0.74
N THR A 390 -21.17 -14.39 -1.16
CA THR A 390 -20.96 -15.73 -0.58
C THR A 390 -19.76 -15.77 0.35
N VAL A 391 -19.90 -16.40 1.51
CA VAL A 391 -18.81 -16.67 2.45
C VAL A 391 -18.63 -18.18 2.64
N ASN A 392 -17.40 -18.64 2.42
CA ASN A 392 -16.91 -19.99 2.72
C ASN A 392 -15.93 -19.89 3.89
N GLY A 393 -16.35 -20.31 5.07
CA GLY A 393 -15.57 -20.20 6.30
C GLY A 393 -16.43 -19.80 7.49
N SER A 394 -15.96 -20.17 8.68
CA SER A 394 -16.71 -19.92 9.92
C SER A 394 -16.79 -18.42 10.24
N LEU A 395 -17.96 -17.99 10.70
CA LEU A 395 -18.23 -16.61 11.08
C LEU A 395 -18.54 -16.52 12.57
N HIS A 396 -17.90 -15.60 13.28
CA HIS A 396 -18.20 -15.28 14.67
C HIS A 396 -18.53 -13.79 14.81
N ILE A 397 -19.79 -13.48 15.11
CA ILE A 397 -20.34 -12.12 15.11
C ILE A 397 -20.75 -11.71 16.52
N GLU A 398 -19.93 -10.92 17.20
CA GLU A 398 -20.26 -10.21 18.44
C GLU A 398 -20.81 -8.80 18.16
N GLY A 399 -20.43 -8.21 17.03
CA GLY A 399 -20.88 -6.89 16.56
C GLY A 399 -22.17 -6.94 15.75
N THR A 400 -22.17 -6.28 14.58
CA THR A 400 -23.32 -6.26 13.67
C THR A 400 -23.02 -6.99 12.37
N LEU A 401 -23.84 -7.97 12.01
CA LEU A 401 -23.96 -8.50 10.65
C LEU A 401 -25.15 -7.84 9.96
N ALA A 402 -24.88 -6.97 8.99
CA ALA A 402 -25.89 -6.24 8.23
C ALA A 402 -26.05 -6.83 6.83
N ILE A 403 -27.29 -7.12 6.43
CA ILE A 403 -27.63 -7.64 5.11
C ILE A 403 -28.69 -6.74 4.49
N ASP A 404 -28.34 -6.08 3.40
CA ASP A 404 -29.22 -5.16 2.68
C ASP A 404 -29.66 -5.78 1.36
N ARG A 405 -30.98 -5.95 1.18
CA ARG A 405 -31.55 -6.50 -0.06
C ARG A 405 -31.15 -5.69 -1.30
N ARG A 406 -30.91 -4.37 -1.16
CA ARG A 406 -30.46 -3.53 -2.27
C ARG A 406 -29.06 -3.92 -2.75
N SER A 407 -28.27 -4.49 -1.85
CA SER A 407 -26.93 -4.96 -2.15
C SER A 407 -26.95 -6.38 -2.72
N GLY A 408 -27.85 -7.27 -2.30
CA GLY A 408 -27.98 -8.61 -2.87
C GLY A 408 -28.49 -9.65 -1.88
N SER A 409 -28.16 -10.92 -2.13
CA SER A 409 -28.43 -12.06 -1.25
C SER A 409 -27.13 -12.57 -0.63
N ALA A 410 -27.10 -12.76 0.68
CA ALA A 410 -25.98 -13.34 1.39
C ALA A 410 -26.07 -14.88 1.43
N GLN A 411 -24.93 -15.56 1.25
CA GLN A 411 -24.82 -17.00 1.43
C GLN A 411 -23.66 -17.31 2.39
N ILE A 412 -23.89 -18.18 3.36
CA ILE A 412 -22.86 -18.60 4.33
C ILE A 412 -22.83 -20.13 4.33
N HIS A 413 -21.72 -20.70 3.89
CA HIS A 413 -21.60 -22.14 3.72
C HIS A 413 -21.26 -22.88 5.01
N ASP A 414 -20.44 -22.26 5.86
CA ASP A 414 -19.99 -22.86 7.12
C ASP A 414 -20.75 -22.29 8.33
N ALA A 415 -20.29 -22.61 9.53
CA ALA A 415 -20.95 -22.24 10.77
C ALA A 415 -21.01 -20.72 10.95
N LEU A 416 -22.20 -20.21 11.29
CA LEU A 416 -22.39 -18.85 11.78
C LEU A 416 -22.68 -18.90 13.28
N GLN A 417 -21.79 -18.34 14.10
CA GLN A 417 -22.04 -18.02 15.50
C GLN A 417 -22.38 -16.54 15.62
N LEU A 418 -23.58 -16.24 16.12
CA LEU A 418 -24.06 -14.87 16.32
C LEU A 418 -24.27 -14.64 17.82
N ASP A 419 -23.40 -13.82 18.42
CA ASP A 419 -23.54 -13.28 19.78
C ASP A 419 -24.06 -11.83 19.77
N GLY A 420 -23.96 -11.15 18.63
CA GLY A 420 -24.34 -9.75 18.43
C GLY A 420 -25.65 -9.54 17.67
N THR A 421 -25.71 -8.53 16.81
CA THR A 421 -26.92 -8.15 16.06
C THR A 421 -26.88 -8.64 14.61
N LEU A 422 -27.94 -9.32 14.17
CA LEU A 422 -28.25 -9.56 12.76
C LEU A 422 -29.26 -8.50 12.28
N ASP A 423 -28.82 -7.58 11.42
CA ASP A 423 -29.63 -6.48 10.88
C ASP A 423 -30.01 -6.75 9.42
N LEU A 424 -31.28 -7.09 9.19
CA LEU A 424 -31.84 -7.46 7.89
C LEU A 424 -32.68 -6.31 7.34
N ARG A 425 -32.33 -5.79 6.17
CA ARG A 425 -33.15 -4.82 5.44
C ARG A 425 -33.82 -5.52 4.27
N THR A 426 -35.13 -5.69 4.35
CA THR A 426 -35.89 -6.42 3.33
C THR A 426 -36.23 -5.52 2.13
N GLY A 427 -36.70 -6.13 1.05
CA GLY A 427 -37.13 -5.45 -0.19
C GLY A 427 -38.24 -6.24 -0.87
N ARG A 428 -38.73 -5.78 -2.02
CA ARG A 428 -39.90 -6.35 -2.73
C ARG A 428 -39.65 -7.66 -3.52
N GLN A 429 -38.45 -8.23 -3.49
CA GLN A 429 -38.10 -9.42 -4.29
C GLN A 429 -38.39 -10.74 -3.54
N SER A 430 -38.41 -11.87 -4.25
CA SER A 430 -38.73 -13.21 -3.74
C SER A 430 -37.53 -14.15 -3.45
N SER A 431 -36.28 -13.73 -3.73
CA SER A 431 -35.08 -14.56 -3.53
C SER A 431 -34.47 -14.43 -2.12
N PRO A 432 -34.09 -15.48 -1.39
CA PRO A 432 -33.65 -15.38 0.01
C PRO A 432 -32.61 -14.28 0.28
N LEU A 433 -32.85 -13.49 1.33
CA LEU A 433 -31.92 -12.45 1.76
C LEU A 433 -30.64 -13.06 2.36
N LEU A 434 -30.79 -14.16 3.09
CA LEU A 434 -29.71 -14.91 3.72
C LEU A 434 -29.97 -16.41 3.58
N SER A 435 -28.98 -17.14 3.07
CA SER A 435 -28.97 -18.61 3.03
C SER A 435 -27.84 -19.15 3.90
N LEU A 436 -28.14 -20.14 4.74
CA LEU A 436 -27.19 -20.79 5.65
C LEU A 436 -27.13 -22.28 5.35
N HIS A 437 -25.92 -22.84 5.16
CA HIS A 437 -25.76 -24.26 4.82
C HIS A 437 -25.32 -25.15 6.00
N ALA A 438 -24.44 -24.70 6.88
CA ALA A 438 -23.92 -25.50 8.01
C ALA A 438 -24.56 -25.17 9.38
N GLY A 439 -25.53 -24.26 9.43
CA GLY A 439 -26.30 -23.94 10.64
C GLY A 439 -25.93 -22.60 11.30
N LEU A 440 -26.79 -22.18 12.24
CA LEU A 440 -26.70 -20.94 13.00
C LEU A 440 -26.72 -21.25 14.49
N SER A 441 -25.67 -20.85 15.19
CA SER A 441 -25.61 -20.86 16.65
C SER A 441 -25.87 -19.45 17.18
N LEU A 442 -26.79 -19.32 18.12
CA LEU A 442 -27.18 -18.05 18.73
C LEU A 442 -26.66 -18.00 20.15
N GLY A 443 -25.90 -16.95 20.44
CA GLY A 443 -25.44 -16.62 21.78
C GLY A 443 -26.52 -15.98 22.65
N PRO A 444 -26.29 -15.89 23.96
CA PRO A 444 -27.25 -15.32 24.91
C PRO A 444 -27.54 -13.82 24.71
N GLN A 445 -26.71 -13.12 23.92
CA GLN A 445 -26.85 -11.70 23.61
C GLN A 445 -27.31 -11.44 22.16
N ALA A 446 -27.59 -12.51 21.41
CA ALA A 446 -27.95 -12.41 20.00
C ALA A 446 -29.26 -11.64 19.81
N LYS A 447 -29.27 -10.70 18.87
CA LYS A 447 -30.45 -9.91 18.50
C LYS A 447 -30.74 -10.02 17.02
N LEU A 448 -32.01 -10.20 16.68
CA LEU A 448 -32.48 -10.12 15.31
C LEU A 448 -33.24 -8.82 15.10
N ARG A 449 -32.76 -8.00 14.15
CA ARG A 449 -33.39 -6.76 13.72
C ARG A 449 -33.84 -6.88 12.28
N ILE A 450 -35.15 -6.77 12.03
CA ILE A 450 -35.71 -6.75 10.67
C ILE A 450 -36.27 -5.36 10.37
N ARG A 451 -35.85 -4.75 9.27
CA ARG A 451 -36.36 -3.47 8.75
C ARG A 451 -37.11 -3.68 7.45
N ILE A 452 -38.38 -3.30 7.43
CA ILE A 452 -39.26 -3.40 6.26
C ILE A 452 -39.38 -2.01 5.60
N PRO A 453 -39.17 -1.87 4.27
CA PRO A 453 -39.28 -0.59 3.57
C PRO A 453 -40.68 0.00 3.63
N GLU A 454 -40.75 1.33 3.66
CA GLU A 454 -42.00 2.11 3.67
C GLU A 454 -42.91 1.81 2.48
N SER A 455 -42.35 1.56 1.29
CA SER A 455 -43.13 1.25 0.09
C SER A 455 -43.91 -0.06 0.17
N SER A 456 -43.73 -0.85 1.23
CA SER A 456 -44.49 -2.06 1.51
C SER A 456 -45.66 -1.82 2.48
N ARG A 457 -46.00 -0.55 2.81
CA ARG A 457 -47.08 -0.18 3.74
C ARG A 457 -48.49 -0.47 3.26
N ASP A 458 -48.78 -0.20 1.98
CA ASP A 458 -50.14 -0.34 1.42
C ASP A 458 -50.52 -1.80 1.16
N HIS A 459 -49.51 -2.65 1.08
CA HIS A 459 -49.62 -4.09 1.02
C HIS A 459 -48.63 -4.66 2.04
N PRO A 460 -48.94 -4.64 3.35
CA PRO A 460 -48.12 -5.39 4.30
C PRO A 460 -48.05 -6.79 3.73
N ALA A 461 -46.83 -7.28 3.49
CA ALA A 461 -46.63 -8.62 2.95
C ALA A 461 -47.51 -9.54 3.79
N LYS A 462 -48.59 -10.07 3.18
CA LYS A 462 -49.49 -11.01 3.84
C LYS A 462 -48.72 -12.32 3.89
N GLY A 463 -47.77 -12.39 4.82
CA GLY A 463 -46.82 -13.48 4.95
C GLY A 463 -46.36 -13.53 6.40
N SER A 464 -46.57 -14.68 7.01
CA SER A 464 -46.04 -15.02 8.33
C SER A 464 -44.51 -14.97 8.27
N VAL A 465 -43.85 -14.29 9.20
CA VAL A 465 -42.41 -14.50 9.42
C VAL A 465 -42.26 -15.94 9.90
N LEU A 466 -41.89 -16.85 9.01
CA LEU A 466 -41.62 -18.23 9.37
C LEU A 466 -40.23 -18.29 9.98
N ILE A 467 -40.18 -18.22 11.30
CA ILE A 467 -39.01 -18.68 12.05
C ILE A 467 -39.17 -20.19 12.19
N ALA A 468 -38.63 -20.96 11.25
CA ALA A 468 -38.65 -22.41 11.34
C ALA A 468 -37.43 -22.88 12.13
N ALA A 469 -37.63 -23.34 13.37
CA ALA A 469 -36.62 -24.15 14.04
C ALA A 469 -36.61 -25.53 13.38
N ASN A 470 -35.61 -25.82 12.56
CA ASN A 470 -35.43 -27.16 12.04
C ASN A 470 -35.05 -28.06 13.23
N SER A 471 -35.97 -28.96 13.61
CA SER A 471 -35.89 -29.97 14.68
C SER A 471 -36.24 -29.57 16.14
N ALA A 472 -37.50 -29.17 16.40
CA ALA A 472 -38.34 -29.70 17.50
C ALA A 472 -39.59 -28.83 17.73
N PRO A 473 -40.81 -29.40 17.77
CA PRO A 473 -42.05 -28.65 18.01
C PRO A 473 -42.20 -28.04 19.42
N HIS A 474 -41.19 -28.15 20.29
CA HIS A 474 -41.19 -27.57 21.65
C HIS A 474 -40.43 -26.24 21.80
N ALA A 475 -39.86 -25.68 20.72
CA ALA A 475 -39.03 -24.46 20.78
C ALA A 475 -39.82 -23.12 20.89
N LEU A 476 -41.15 -23.13 20.81
CA LEU A 476 -41.98 -21.91 20.87
C LEU A 476 -41.92 -21.16 22.22
N ALA A 477 -41.38 -21.79 23.28
CA ALA A 477 -41.17 -21.14 24.58
C ALA A 477 -39.82 -20.39 24.70
N ALA A 478 -38.96 -20.43 23.67
CA ALA A 478 -37.57 -19.98 23.77
C ALA A 478 -37.30 -18.55 23.30
N TRP A 479 -38.29 -17.82 22.79
CA TRP A 479 -38.10 -16.49 22.22
C TRP A 479 -38.95 -15.44 22.95
N SER A 480 -38.37 -14.28 23.19
CA SER A 480 -39.08 -13.08 23.63
C SER A 480 -38.74 -11.96 22.67
N GLY A 481 -39.68 -11.06 22.40
CA GLY A 481 -39.40 -9.96 21.49
C GLY A 481 -40.35 -8.81 21.68
N SER A 482 -39.96 -7.67 21.14
CA SER A 482 -40.82 -6.52 21.03
C SER A 482 -41.04 -6.20 19.57
N ILE A 483 -42.27 -5.83 19.25
CA ILE A 483 -42.60 -5.21 17.98
C ILE A 483 -42.75 -3.74 18.30
N ALA A 484 -41.79 -2.94 17.83
CA ALA A 484 -41.86 -1.49 17.91
C ALA A 484 -42.09 -0.92 16.51
N CYS A 485 -42.94 0.09 16.42
CA CYS A 485 -43.03 0.93 15.24
C CYS A 485 -42.46 2.29 15.63
N SER A 486 -41.37 2.72 14.98
CA SER A 486 -40.70 3.99 15.24
C SER A 486 -40.22 4.57 13.92
N ASP A 487 -40.43 5.87 13.72
CA ASP A 487 -40.06 6.59 12.49
C ASP A 487 -40.47 5.84 11.24
N ASP A 488 -41.75 5.46 11.18
CA ASP A 488 -42.36 4.86 10.01
C ASP A 488 -41.82 3.47 9.59
N ARG A 489 -41.03 2.82 10.46
CA ARG A 489 -40.44 1.50 10.26
C ARG A 489 -40.93 0.51 11.31
N TRP A 490 -41.27 -0.70 10.87
CA TRP A 490 -41.45 -1.84 11.76
C TRP A 490 -40.07 -2.34 12.19
N LEU A 491 -39.85 -2.36 13.50
CA LEU A 491 -38.71 -2.98 14.15
C LEU A 491 -39.24 -4.20 14.90
N LEU A 492 -38.93 -5.38 14.38
CA LEU A 492 -39.07 -6.61 15.12
C LEU A 492 -37.72 -6.87 15.79
N ASP A 493 -37.68 -6.79 17.12
CA ASP A 493 -36.53 -7.13 17.94
C ASP A 493 -36.84 -8.45 18.65
N ILE A 494 -36.15 -9.52 18.26
CA ILE A 494 -36.35 -10.86 18.83
C ILE A 494 -35.08 -11.25 19.58
N ASP A 495 -35.22 -11.45 20.88
CA ASP A 495 -34.24 -12.11 21.73
C ASP A 495 -34.49 -13.63 21.68
N ILE A 496 -33.48 -14.37 21.26
CA ILE A 496 -33.54 -15.82 21.13
C ILE A 496 -32.73 -16.42 22.26
N ARG A 497 -33.39 -17.17 23.16
CA ARG A 497 -32.71 -17.75 24.34
C ARG A 497 -32.07 -19.10 24.03
N GLU A 498 -32.71 -19.92 23.19
CA GLU A 498 -32.21 -21.23 22.71
C GLU A 498 -32.80 -21.60 21.33
N GLY A 499 -32.06 -22.36 20.50
CA GLY A 499 -32.55 -22.99 19.26
C GLY A 499 -31.88 -22.53 17.94
N ASN A 500 -32.20 -23.23 16.84
CA ASN A 500 -31.77 -22.87 15.48
C ASN A 500 -32.79 -21.90 14.83
N LEU A 501 -32.30 -20.83 14.20
CA LEU A 501 -33.10 -19.89 13.43
C LEU A 501 -32.93 -20.17 11.92
N VAL A 502 -33.98 -20.64 11.24
CA VAL A 502 -34.04 -20.64 9.77
C VAL A 502 -34.91 -19.46 9.34
N LEU A 503 -34.31 -18.54 8.57
CA LEU A 503 -35.00 -17.44 7.90
C LEU A 503 -35.16 -17.82 6.43
N ALA A 504 -36.33 -18.28 6.03
CA ALA A 504 -36.65 -18.55 4.63
C ALA A 504 -37.40 -17.35 4.02
N ASP A 505 -37.19 -17.10 2.72
CA ASP A 505 -37.94 -16.06 2.02
C ASP A 505 -39.39 -16.45 1.80
N PHE A 506 -40.21 -15.42 1.71
CA PHE A 506 -41.65 -15.48 1.57
C PHE A 506 -42.01 -15.75 0.11
N THR A 507 -42.70 -16.85 -0.16
CA THR A 507 -43.55 -16.91 -1.36
C THR A 507 -44.84 -16.19 -1.01
N GLU A 508 -45.25 -15.23 -1.84
CA GLU A 508 -46.61 -14.71 -1.85
C GLU A 508 -47.55 -15.92 -2.02
N LEU A 509 -48.15 -16.41 -0.94
CA LEU A 509 -49.28 -17.31 -1.06
C LEU A 509 -50.37 -16.45 -1.68
N ALA A 510 -50.66 -16.72 -2.96
CA ALA A 510 -51.83 -16.16 -3.62
C ALA A 510 -53.02 -16.34 -2.65
N PRO A 511 -53.81 -15.30 -2.40
CA PRO A 511 -54.97 -15.44 -1.53
C PRO A 511 -55.85 -16.52 -2.17
N ASN A 512 -56.00 -17.68 -1.49
CA ASN A 512 -56.86 -18.84 -1.78
C ASN A 512 -56.17 -20.24 -1.83
N GLN A 513 -55.12 -20.50 -1.06
CA GLN A 513 -54.77 -21.89 -0.75
C GLN A 513 -54.65 -22.05 0.77
N ASP A 514 -55.61 -22.80 1.33
CA ASP A 514 -55.70 -23.22 2.74
C ASP A 514 -54.51 -24.07 3.18
#